data_AF-A0A7C5M2X9-F1
#
_entry.id   AF-A0A7C5M2X9-F1
#
_cell.length_a   1.000
_cell.length_b   1.000
_cell.length_c   1.000
_cell.angle_alpha   90.00
_cell.angle_beta   90.00
_cell.angle_gamma   90.00
#
_symmetry.space_group_name_H-M   'P 1'
#
loop_
_entity.id
_entity.type
_entity.pdbx_description
1 polymer ?
#
loop_
_entity_poly.entity_id
_entity_poly.type
_entity_poly.pdbx_seq_one_letter_code
_entity_poly.pdbx_strand_id
1 'polypeptide(L)'
;MDRVWRRRDGLCTPSVCDGVLWPCGDRGSCVWHWFGACGDGEAGVWRSLVRHPGGDATSARVSPRWFAPLYCDSARKGDVPRRFVFRFRTIWRFVMSSTTTNTTVGWKKASVEADLTLSIPNGDESRISIFFRKIDEGSFRMGSRAGHYAAEEPIHTVKISEFYMGTFPVTQEQWQAVVEACQQQGLLDGDFDPSPSGFREGEPAHLRPVEQVSWDDVKKWLAGANELLKIKDGISVKWNRGEDSAGRRTPLVLSLPTEAEWECACRAGTETEYYTGDGEAALDEAGWYHGNSDMKTHPVGEKEPNAF
;
A
#
# COMPACT_ATOMS: atom_id res chain seq x y z
N MET A 1 16.29 20.53 -80.21
CA MET A 1 16.99 20.94 -78.98
C MET A 1 16.09 20.54 -77.82
N ASP A 2 16.39 19.58 -76.95
CA ASP A 2 17.52 18.67 -76.79
C ASP A 2 17.03 17.48 -75.95
N ARG A 3 17.46 16.27 -76.35
CA ARG A 3 17.95 15.10 -75.57
C ARG A 3 17.19 14.59 -74.33
N VAL A 4 17.09 13.30 -73.99
CA VAL A 4 17.47 11.98 -74.54
C VAL A 4 16.74 10.92 -73.66
N TRP A 5 16.34 9.79 -74.24
CA TRP A 5 15.67 8.62 -73.63
C TRP A 5 16.62 7.62 -72.94
N ARG A 6 16.13 6.81 -71.96
CA ARG A 6 16.04 5.30 -71.95
C ARG A 6 15.84 4.69 -70.54
N ARG A 7 14.75 3.90 -70.33
CA ARG A 7 14.62 2.41 -70.11
C ARG A 7 15.11 1.89 -68.74
N ARG A 8 14.53 0.87 -68.07
CA ARG A 8 13.37 -0.02 -68.27
C ARG A 8 13.19 -0.84 -66.96
N ASP A 9 11.99 -1.40 -66.80
CA ASP A 9 11.63 -2.62 -66.05
C ASP A 9 11.57 -2.58 -64.51
N GLY A 10 10.39 -2.90 -63.97
CA GLY A 10 10.20 -3.19 -62.54
C GLY A 10 8.81 -2.91 -61.97
N LEU A 11 7.74 -3.34 -62.64
CA LEU A 11 6.41 -3.45 -62.03
C LEU A 11 6.43 -4.60 -61.01
N CYS A 12 6.30 -4.29 -59.72
CA CYS A 12 5.85 -5.26 -58.73
C CYS A 12 4.35 -5.04 -58.44
N THR A 13 3.58 -6.08 -58.74
CA THR A 13 2.16 -6.28 -58.46
C THR A 13 1.89 -6.41 -56.96
N PRO A 14 0.63 -6.23 -56.49
CA PRO A 14 0.30 -6.31 -55.07
C PRO A 14 0.33 -7.77 -54.60
N SER A 15 1.23 -8.10 -53.67
CA SER A 15 1.17 -9.36 -52.95
C SER A 15 0.17 -9.24 -51.80
N VAL A 16 -0.86 -10.06 -51.90
CA VAL A 16 -1.89 -10.46 -50.94
C VAL A 16 -1.45 -10.28 -49.48
N CYS A 17 -2.09 -9.35 -48.76
CA CYS A 17 -2.07 -9.31 -47.31
C CYS A 17 -3.24 -10.16 -46.81
N ASP A 18 -2.99 -11.38 -46.38
CA ASP A 18 -3.98 -12.20 -45.68
C ASP A 18 -4.21 -11.65 -44.27
N GLY A 19 -5.19 -10.75 -44.14
CA GLY A 19 -5.74 -10.34 -42.86
C GLY A 19 -6.76 -11.36 -42.39
N VAL A 20 -6.52 -11.97 -41.22
CA VAL A 20 -7.56 -12.78 -40.56
C VAL A 20 -8.53 -11.83 -39.85
N LEU A 21 -9.71 -11.67 -40.42
CA LEU A 21 -10.86 -11.01 -39.80
C LEU A 21 -11.46 -11.93 -38.73
N TRP A 22 -11.58 -11.45 -37.49
CA TRP A 22 -12.43 -12.07 -36.47
C TRP A 22 -13.71 -11.25 -36.30
N PRO A 23 -14.91 -11.87 -36.20
CA PRO A 23 -16.14 -11.13 -35.96
C PRO A 23 -16.16 -10.54 -34.55
N CYS A 24 -16.67 -9.30 -34.49
CA CYS A 24 -16.80 -8.45 -33.31
C CYS A 24 -17.91 -8.98 -32.38
N GLY A 25 -17.64 -9.03 -31.08
CA GLY A 25 -18.65 -9.16 -30.03
C GLY A 25 -18.72 -7.86 -29.23
N ASP A 26 -19.94 -7.35 -29.01
CA ASP A 26 -20.25 -6.03 -28.47
C ASP A 26 -19.58 -5.70 -27.12
N ARG A 27 -18.59 -4.78 -27.15
CA ARG A 27 -18.47 -3.55 -26.33
C ARG A 27 -17.01 -3.09 -26.20
N GLY A 28 -16.67 -2.04 -26.97
CA GLY A 28 -15.82 -0.91 -26.55
C GLY A 28 -14.34 -1.13 -26.21
N SER A 29 -13.48 -1.05 -27.23
CA SER A 29 -12.13 -0.41 -27.30
C SER A 29 -11.18 -1.25 -28.18
N CYS A 30 -10.58 -0.62 -29.20
CA CYS A 30 -9.62 -1.28 -30.10
C CYS A 30 -8.20 -0.84 -29.76
N VAL A 31 -7.33 -1.77 -29.39
CA VAL A 31 -5.88 -1.55 -29.36
C VAL A 31 -5.29 -2.10 -30.66
N TRP A 32 -4.71 -1.23 -31.48
CA TRP A 32 -4.02 -1.65 -32.69
C TRP A 32 -2.53 -1.85 -32.37
N HIS A 33 -1.96 -2.97 -32.80
CA HIS A 33 -0.52 -3.16 -32.82
C HIS A 33 -0.06 -3.31 -34.26
N TRP A 34 0.88 -2.46 -34.67
CA TRP A 34 1.50 -2.51 -35.97
C TRP A 34 2.91 -3.04 -35.80
N PHE A 35 3.23 -4.16 -36.44
CA PHE A 35 4.58 -4.71 -36.48
C PHE A 35 5.11 -4.58 -37.90
N GLY A 36 5.90 -3.54 -38.14
CA GLY A 36 6.71 -3.40 -39.35
C GLY A 36 8.17 -3.68 -38.99
N ALA A 37 8.69 -4.82 -39.41
CA ALA A 37 10.14 -5.04 -39.43
C ALA A 37 10.66 -4.53 -40.79
N CYS A 38 11.25 -3.34 -40.82
CA CYS A 38 12.09 -2.93 -41.95
C CYS A 38 13.47 -3.56 -41.77
N GLY A 39 13.93 -4.23 -42.82
CA GLY A 39 15.26 -4.80 -42.89
C GLY A 39 16.36 -3.74 -42.81
N ASP A 40 17.55 -4.25 -42.50
CA ASP A 40 18.85 -3.57 -42.48
C ASP A 40 19.18 -2.79 -41.20
N GLY A 41 19.60 -3.55 -40.18
CA GLY A 41 20.93 -3.33 -39.59
C GLY A 41 21.19 -2.16 -38.65
N GLU A 42 20.21 -1.32 -38.30
CA GLU A 42 20.40 -0.28 -37.27
C GLU A 42 19.33 -0.32 -36.17
N ALA A 43 19.75 -0.11 -34.92
CA ALA A 43 18.94 -0.24 -33.72
C ALA A 43 17.70 0.68 -33.75
N GLY A 44 16.52 0.08 -33.90
CA GLY A 44 15.24 0.79 -33.90
C GLY A 44 14.91 1.43 -32.54
N VAL A 45 14.60 2.72 -32.57
CA VAL A 45 14.04 3.46 -31.44
C VAL A 45 12.57 3.07 -31.27
N TRP A 46 12.20 2.51 -30.11
CA TRP A 46 10.81 2.22 -29.77
C TRP A 46 10.06 3.54 -29.53
N ARG A 47 9.04 3.83 -30.34
CA ARG A 47 8.09 4.93 -30.09
C ARG A 47 6.71 4.34 -29.90
N SER A 48 6.14 4.49 -28.71
CA SER A 48 4.72 4.29 -28.50
C SER A 48 3.99 5.59 -28.84
N LEU A 49 2.98 5.51 -29.71
CA LEU A 49 2.12 6.63 -30.07
C LEU A 49 0.73 6.35 -29.49
N VAL A 50 0.40 7.04 -28.41
CA VAL A 50 -0.97 7.06 -27.86
C VAL A 50 -1.69 8.22 -28.53
N ARG A 51 -2.77 7.94 -29.27
CA ARG A 51 -3.71 8.97 -29.74
C ARG A 51 -4.97 8.91 -28.90
N HIS A 52 -5.28 10.01 -28.21
CA HIS A 52 -6.63 10.27 -27.72
C HIS A 52 -7.42 11.06 -28.77
N PRO A 53 -8.75 10.90 -28.84
CA PRO A 53 -9.55 11.63 -29.81
C PRO A 53 -9.65 13.10 -29.39
N GLY A 54 -8.97 13.98 -30.15
CA GLY A 54 -9.06 15.44 -30.03
C GLY A 54 -7.97 16.10 -29.19
N GLY A 55 -6.76 16.25 -29.75
CA GLY A 55 -5.69 17.08 -29.17
C GLY A 55 -4.30 16.77 -29.76
N ASP A 56 -3.48 17.80 -29.98
CA ASP A 56 -2.15 17.71 -30.61
C ASP A 56 -1.10 16.96 -29.76
N ALA A 57 -0.17 16.28 -30.44
CA ALA A 57 0.80 15.38 -29.84
C ALA A 57 2.06 16.09 -29.28
N THR A 58 2.43 15.78 -28.04
CA THR A 58 3.78 16.07 -27.48
C THR A 58 4.49 14.79 -27.07
N SER A 59 5.77 14.63 -27.45
CA SER A 59 6.58 13.43 -27.20
C SER A 59 7.31 13.47 -25.85
N ALA A 60 7.30 12.37 -25.10
CA ALA A 60 8.23 12.14 -23.98
C ALA A 60 9.12 10.91 -24.26
N ARG A 61 10.39 10.95 -23.82
CA ARG A 61 11.37 9.84 -23.97
C ARG A 61 11.40 8.99 -22.70
N VAL A 62 11.50 7.67 -22.85
CA VAL A 62 11.81 6.73 -21.77
C VAL A 62 13.06 5.93 -22.18
N SER A 63 14.01 5.76 -21.26
CA SER A 63 15.27 5.02 -21.46
C SER A 63 15.16 3.58 -20.93
N PRO A 64 15.58 2.54 -21.67
CA PRO A 64 15.65 1.18 -21.13
C PRO A 64 17.04 0.85 -20.59
N ARG A 65 17.13 0.52 -19.30
CA ARG A 65 18.22 -0.29 -18.73
C ARG A 65 17.60 -1.60 -18.24
N TRP A 66 18.40 -2.67 -18.31
CA TRP A 66 18.12 -4.07 -17.91
C TRP A 66 17.51 -4.97 -18.98
N PHE A 67 18.36 -5.47 -19.89
CA PHE A 67 18.30 -6.86 -20.36
C PHE A 67 19.72 -7.31 -20.73
N ALA A 68 20.25 -8.30 -20.00
CA ALA A 68 21.50 -8.98 -20.31
C ALA A 68 21.21 -10.19 -21.22
N PRO A 69 22.01 -10.46 -22.27
CA PRO A 69 21.85 -11.67 -23.08
C PRO A 69 22.64 -12.84 -22.47
N LEU A 70 21.96 -13.97 -22.24
CA LEU A 70 22.59 -15.27 -22.02
C LEU A 70 23.13 -15.81 -23.35
N TYR A 71 24.42 -16.11 -23.37
CA TYR A 71 25.14 -16.74 -24.48
C TYR A 71 24.76 -18.23 -24.55
N CYS A 72 24.43 -18.75 -25.74
CA CYS A 72 24.30 -20.19 -25.96
C CYS A 72 25.35 -20.64 -26.98
N ASP A 73 26.21 -21.55 -26.54
CA ASP A 73 27.37 -22.09 -27.23
C ASP A 73 26.99 -23.31 -28.09
N SER A 74 27.81 -23.60 -29.09
CA SER A 74 27.77 -24.72 -30.06
C SER A 74 26.88 -24.59 -31.32
N ALA A 75 27.47 -24.03 -32.38
CA ALA A 75 27.03 -24.23 -33.77
C ALA A 75 27.94 -25.23 -34.49
N ARG A 76 27.42 -26.41 -34.88
CA ARG A 76 28.05 -27.27 -35.90
C ARG A 76 27.59 -26.80 -37.28
N LYS A 77 28.55 -26.67 -38.21
CA LYS A 77 28.36 -26.19 -39.58
C LYS A 77 27.47 -27.13 -40.40
N GLY A 78 26.48 -26.55 -41.08
CA GLY A 78 25.80 -27.16 -42.21
C GLY A 78 24.44 -27.75 -41.90
N ASP A 79 23.45 -26.91 -41.59
CA ASP A 79 22.04 -27.22 -41.86
C ASP A 79 21.23 -25.92 -41.94
N VAL A 80 20.40 -25.82 -42.98
CA VAL A 80 19.51 -24.67 -43.23
C VAL A 80 18.22 -24.87 -42.42
N PRO A 81 17.85 -24.01 -41.46
CA PRO A 81 16.63 -24.23 -40.70
C PRO A 81 15.39 -23.80 -41.50
N ARG A 82 14.45 -24.73 -41.66
CA ARG A 82 13.07 -24.45 -42.06
C ARG A 82 12.37 -23.59 -40.98
N ARG A 83 11.49 -22.69 -41.43
CA ARG A 83 10.61 -21.80 -40.64
C ARG A 83 10.29 -22.32 -39.22
N PHE A 84 10.82 -21.65 -38.20
CA PHE A 84 10.31 -21.76 -36.83
C PHE A 84 9.16 -20.75 -36.64
N VAL A 85 7.93 -21.26 -36.51
CA VAL A 85 6.78 -20.45 -36.09
C VAL A 85 6.73 -20.49 -34.57
N PHE A 86 7.21 -19.43 -33.92
CA PHE A 86 6.97 -19.22 -32.49
C PHE A 86 5.54 -18.72 -32.29
N ARG A 87 4.64 -19.57 -31.80
CA ARG A 87 3.33 -19.13 -31.28
C ARG A 87 3.50 -18.69 -29.83
N PHE A 88 3.74 -17.40 -29.62
CA PHE A 88 3.56 -16.80 -28.29
C PHE A 88 2.07 -16.53 -28.09
N ARG A 89 1.38 -17.42 -27.38
CA ARG A 89 0.06 -17.13 -26.81
C ARG A 89 0.28 -16.31 -25.54
N THR A 90 0.37 -14.99 -25.69
CA THR A 90 0.25 -14.09 -24.54
C THR A 90 -1.22 -14.09 -24.12
N ILE A 91 -1.58 -15.03 -23.24
CA ILE A 91 -2.87 -14.99 -22.55
C ILE A 91 -2.76 -13.86 -21.53
N TRP A 92 -3.27 -12.68 -21.89
CA TRP A 92 -3.66 -11.69 -20.88
C TRP A 92 -4.82 -12.30 -20.12
N ARG A 93 -4.51 -12.93 -18.99
CA ARG A 93 -5.52 -13.31 -18.00
C ARG A 93 -5.96 -12.00 -17.38
N PHE A 94 -7.00 -11.39 -17.95
CA PHE A 94 -7.72 -10.29 -17.30
C PHE A 94 -8.41 -10.91 -16.08
N VAL A 95 -7.66 -11.03 -14.98
CA VAL A 95 -8.24 -11.30 -13.68
C VAL A 95 -9.00 -10.02 -13.35
N MET A 96 -10.33 -10.03 -13.55
CA MET A 96 -11.17 -9.12 -12.78
C MET A 96 -10.99 -9.55 -11.33
N SER A 97 -9.97 -8.98 -10.68
CA SER A 97 -9.82 -9.06 -9.25
C SER A 97 -10.94 -8.20 -8.70
N SER A 98 -12.08 -8.81 -8.41
CA SER A 98 -12.95 -8.28 -7.38
C SER A 98 -12.17 -8.43 -6.08
N THR A 99 -11.31 -7.47 -5.78
CA THR A 99 -10.66 -7.31 -4.49
C THR A 99 -11.76 -7.00 -3.48
N THR A 100 -12.43 -8.06 -3.01
CA THR A 100 -13.08 -8.01 -1.72
C THR A 100 -11.91 -7.93 -0.76
N THR A 101 -11.54 -6.72 -0.35
CA THR A 101 -10.52 -6.52 0.67
C THR A 101 -11.01 -7.29 1.89
N ASN A 102 -10.29 -8.37 2.23
CA ASN A 102 -10.66 -9.29 3.30
C ASN A 102 -10.38 -8.59 4.63
N THR A 103 -11.23 -7.62 4.95
CA THR A 103 -11.15 -6.76 6.12
C THR A 103 -11.96 -7.38 7.24
N THR A 104 -11.41 -7.34 8.45
CA THR A 104 -12.07 -7.87 9.65
C THR A 104 -13.35 -7.09 9.95
N VAL A 105 -14.26 -7.70 10.72
CA VAL A 105 -15.48 -7.01 11.17
C VAL A 105 -15.12 -5.77 11.99
N GLY A 106 -14.11 -5.87 12.86
CA GLY A 106 -13.59 -4.74 13.62
C GLY A 106 -13.03 -3.63 12.73
N TRP A 107 -12.34 -3.96 11.63
CA TRP A 107 -11.85 -2.95 10.69
C TRP A 107 -13.00 -2.12 10.07
N LYS A 108 -14.06 -2.79 9.63
CA LYS A 108 -15.25 -2.12 9.08
C LYS A 108 -15.89 -1.20 10.12
N LYS A 109 -16.07 -1.68 11.35
CA LYS A 109 -16.60 -0.88 12.46
C LYS A 109 -15.73 0.36 12.70
N ALA A 110 -14.42 0.18 12.84
CA ALA A 110 -13.46 1.27 13.04
C ALA A 110 -13.53 2.32 11.92
N SER A 111 -13.65 1.90 10.65
CA SER A 111 -13.76 2.82 9.52
C SER A 111 -14.99 3.72 9.56
N VAL A 112 -16.09 3.25 10.15
CA VAL A 112 -17.36 3.99 10.27
C VAL A 112 -17.35 4.90 11.50
N GLU A 113 -16.73 4.44 12.58
CA GLU A 113 -16.73 5.12 13.88
C GLU A 113 -15.56 6.10 14.06
N ALA A 114 -14.55 6.06 13.19
CA ALA A 114 -13.37 6.94 13.26
C ALA A 114 -13.74 8.43 13.31
N ASP A 115 -13.20 9.15 14.30
CA ASP A 115 -13.33 10.60 14.42
C ASP A 115 -12.33 11.32 13.51
N LEU A 116 -11.15 10.70 13.31
CA LEU A 116 -10.10 11.15 12.40
C LEU A 116 -9.61 9.98 11.54
N THR A 117 -9.37 10.22 10.26
CA THR A 117 -8.79 9.25 9.33
C THR A 117 -7.57 9.85 8.66
N LEU A 118 -6.45 9.15 8.74
CA LEU A 118 -5.29 9.41 7.90
C LEU A 118 -5.35 8.53 6.66
N SER A 119 -5.04 9.09 5.50
CA SER A 119 -4.85 8.31 4.28
C SER A 119 -3.41 8.43 3.83
N ILE A 120 -2.70 7.30 3.73
CA ILE A 120 -1.29 7.17 3.38
C ILE A 120 -1.17 6.77 1.91
N PRO A 121 -0.27 7.37 1.11
CA PRO A 121 0.03 6.88 -0.23
C PRO A 121 0.58 5.45 -0.22
N ASN A 122 0.16 4.59 -1.14
CA ASN A 122 0.57 3.18 -1.19
C ASN A 122 1.44 2.82 -2.41
N GLY A 123 2.29 3.74 -2.87
CA GLY A 123 3.16 3.55 -4.04
C GLY A 123 2.45 3.51 -5.40
N ASP A 124 1.14 3.30 -5.43
CA ASP A 124 0.24 3.46 -6.58
C ASP A 124 -0.77 4.62 -6.34
N GLU A 125 -1.83 4.70 -7.14
CA GLU A 125 -2.90 5.68 -6.93
C GLU A 125 -3.82 5.34 -5.73
N SER A 126 -3.62 4.19 -5.07
CA SER A 126 -4.37 3.76 -3.90
C SER A 126 -3.83 4.37 -2.61
N ARG A 127 -4.65 4.32 -1.56
CA ARG A 127 -4.30 4.86 -0.24
C ARG A 127 -4.74 3.93 0.88
N ILE A 128 -3.88 3.79 1.89
CA ILE A 128 -4.15 2.99 3.10
C ILE A 128 -4.65 3.91 4.20
N SER A 129 -5.64 3.45 4.97
CA SER A 129 -6.23 4.25 6.04
C SER A 129 -5.68 3.88 7.41
N ILE A 130 -5.48 4.88 8.27
CA ILE A 130 -5.34 4.71 9.73
C ILE A 130 -6.53 5.43 10.37
N PHE A 131 -7.22 4.73 11.26
CA PHE A 131 -8.37 5.25 11.99
C PHE A 131 -7.96 5.69 13.38
N PHE A 132 -8.48 6.83 13.80
CA PHE A 132 -8.27 7.39 15.13
C PHE A 132 -9.60 7.67 15.80
N ARG A 133 -9.66 7.39 17.09
CA ARG A 133 -10.77 7.73 17.98
C ARG A 133 -10.38 8.90 18.87
N LYS A 134 -11.32 9.81 19.05
CA LYS A 134 -11.17 10.94 19.96
C LYS A 134 -11.39 10.46 21.39
N ILE A 135 -10.44 10.75 22.27
CA ILE A 135 -10.57 10.54 23.71
C ILE A 135 -10.69 11.93 24.34
N ASP A 136 -11.87 12.21 24.90
CA ASP A 136 -12.15 13.50 25.52
C ASP A 136 -11.28 13.71 26.78
N GLU A 137 -11.04 14.97 27.12
CA GLU A 137 -10.35 15.31 28.36
C GLU A 137 -11.10 14.73 29.58
N GLY A 138 -10.35 14.35 30.60
CA GLY A 138 -10.95 13.68 31.74
C GLY A 138 -9.97 13.36 32.85
N SER A 139 -10.43 12.56 33.80
CA SER A 139 -9.59 12.02 34.85
C SER A 139 -9.95 10.57 35.09
N PHE A 140 -8.95 9.73 35.31
CA PHE A 140 -9.14 8.30 35.57
C PHE A 140 -8.19 7.82 36.68
N ARG A 141 -8.46 6.62 37.19
CA ARG A 141 -7.62 5.94 38.19
C ARG A 141 -6.57 5.11 37.45
N MET A 142 -5.31 5.52 37.53
CA MET A 142 -4.17 4.83 36.92
C MET A 142 -3.50 3.90 37.93
N GLY A 143 -3.02 2.75 37.49
CA GLY A 143 -2.34 1.74 38.30
C GLY A 143 -3.21 0.53 38.65
N SER A 144 -2.62 -0.44 39.36
CA SER A 144 -3.25 -1.74 39.64
C SER A 144 -3.70 -1.88 41.09
N ARG A 145 -4.79 -2.64 41.31
CA ARG A 145 -5.27 -3.05 42.65
C ARG A 145 -4.56 -4.31 43.15
N ALA A 146 -3.98 -5.08 42.25
CA ALA A 146 -3.64 -6.47 42.51
C ALA A 146 -2.24 -6.67 43.12
N GLY A 147 -1.46 -5.60 43.34
CA GLY A 147 -0.17 -5.65 44.03
C GLY A 147 0.85 -6.60 43.41
N HIS A 148 0.66 -6.98 42.14
CA HIS A 148 1.55 -7.91 41.44
C HIS A 148 2.92 -7.27 41.18
N TYR A 149 2.96 -5.94 40.99
CA TYR A 149 4.18 -5.18 40.79
C TYR A 149 4.14 -3.85 41.53
N ALA A 150 5.18 -3.57 42.33
CA ALA A 150 5.29 -2.33 43.09
C ALA A 150 5.34 -1.07 42.20
N ALA A 151 5.72 -1.22 40.92
CA ALA A 151 5.75 -0.14 39.95
C ALA A 151 4.34 0.28 39.45
N GLU A 152 3.33 -0.56 39.66
CA GLU A 152 1.93 -0.28 39.28
C GLU A 152 1.13 0.35 40.45
N GLU A 153 1.80 0.60 41.59
CA GLU A 153 1.23 1.17 42.80
C GLU A 153 1.84 2.56 43.13
N PRO A 154 1.13 3.42 43.88
CA PRO A 154 -0.27 3.28 44.26
C PRO A 154 -1.21 3.72 43.14
N ILE A 155 -2.46 3.27 43.21
CA ILE A 155 -3.50 3.81 42.33
C ILE A 155 -3.67 5.30 42.61
N HIS A 156 -3.47 6.11 41.59
CA HIS A 156 -3.55 7.56 41.68
C HIS A 156 -4.45 8.12 40.57
N THR A 157 -4.93 9.33 40.78
CA THR A 157 -5.79 9.99 39.79
C THR A 157 -4.93 10.78 38.82
N VAL A 158 -5.08 10.52 37.53
CA VAL A 158 -4.38 11.25 36.46
C VAL A 158 -5.40 12.05 35.65
N LYS A 159 -5.06 13.30 35.35
CA LYS A 159 -5.83 14.15 34.43
C LYS A 159 -5.19 14.07 33.04
N ILE A 160 -6.01 13.80 32.04
CA ILE A 160 -5.62 13.77 30.63
C ILE A 160 -6.30 14.92 29.90
N SER A 161 -5.57 15.53 28.97
CA SER A 161 -6.15 16.43 27.99
C SER A 161 -6.83 15.60 26.89
N GLU A 162 -7.61 16.26 26.05
CA GLU A 162 -8.15 15.63 24.83
C GLU A 162 -7.00 15.21 23.89
N PHE A 163 -7.11 14.01 23.32
CA PHE A 163 -6.19 13.50 22.31
C PHE A 163 -6.88 12.50 21.38
N TYR A 164 -6.16 12.08 20.34
CA TYR A 164 -6.62 11.06 19.39
C TYR A 164 -5.73 9.82 19.51
N MET A 165 -6.34 8.65 19.66
CA MET A 165 -5.64 7.36 19.73
C MET A 165 -5.92 6.55 18.47
N GLY A 166 -4.89 5.90 17.93
CA GLY A 166 -5.07 4.95 16.83
C GLY A 166 -5.97 3.79 17.27
N THR A 167 -7.00 3.47 16.49
CA THR A 167 -7.97 2.40 16.84
C THR A 167 -7.32 1.02 16.89
N PHE A 168 -6.23 0.83 16.15
CA PHE A 168 -5.44 -0.39 16.11
C PHE A 168 -3.96 -0.06 16.28
N PRO A 169 -3.14 -1.03 16.71
CA PRO A 169 -1.71 -0.99 16.46
C PRO A 169 -1.44 -0.76 14.97
N VAL A 170 -0.38 -0.03 14.64
CA VAL A 170 0.05 0.19 13.25
C VAL A 170 0.27 -1.18 12.58
N THR A 171 -0.39 -1.40 11.45
CA THR A 171 -0.28 -2.67 10.73
C THR A 171 1.00 -2.75 9.90
N GLN A 172 1.38 -3.96 9.50
CA GLN A 172 2.51 -4.19 8.60
C GLN A 172 2.37 -3.39 7.30
N GLU A 173 1.17 -3.36 6.71
CA GLU A 173 0.87 -2.57 5.51
C GLU A 173 0.99 -1.05 5.74
N GLN A 174 0.46 -0.54 6.85
CA GLN A 174 0.54 0.88 7.19
C GLN A 174 1.98 1.32 7.44
N TRP A 175 2.77 0.48 8.13
CA TRP A 175 4.19 0.73 8.35
C TRP A 175 4.93 0.84 7.02
N GLN A 176 4.80 -0.17 6.17
CA GLN A 176 5.43 -0.26 4.86
C GLN A 176 5.12 0.98 4.02
N ALA A 177 3.84 1.36 3.91
CA ALA A 177 3.41 2.50 3.08
C ALA A 177 4.04 3.82 3.52
N VAL A 178 4.14 4.07 4.84
CA VAL A 178 4.80 5.28 5.35
C VAL A 178 6.30 5.25 5.09
N VAL A 179 6.97 4.11 5.31
CA VAL A 179 8.41 3.98 5.04
C VAL A 179 8.70 4.23 3.57
N GLU A 180 7.98 3.59 2.66
CA GLU A 180 8.17 3.75 1.22
C GLU A 180 7.87 5.18 0.77
N ALA A 181 6.79 5.79 1.26
CA ALA A 181 6.49 7.19 0.97
C ALA A 181 7.59 8.14 1.49
N CYS A 182 8.14 7.88 2.68
CA CYS A 182 9.26 8.66 3.22
C CYS A 182 10.52 8.50 2.37
N GLN A 183 10.87 7.27 1.96
CA GLN A 183 12.03 7.00 1.13
C GLN A 183 11.92 7.68 -0.24
N GLN A 184 10.73 7.68 -0.85
CA GLN A 184 10.47 8.40 -2.10
C GLN A 184 10.68 9.92 -1.98
N GLN A 185 10.40 10.48 -0.79
CA GLN A 185 10.62 11.90 -0.49
C GLN A 185 12.01 12.20 0.09
N GLY A 186 12.87 11.18 0.26
CA GLY A 186 14.19 11.34 0.89
C GLY A 186 14.15 11.69 2.37
N LEU A 187 13.06 11.36 3.07
CA LEU A 187 12.83 11.61 4.50
C LEU A 187 13.38 10.50 5.40
N LEU A 188 13.53 9.30 4.84
CA LEU A 188 14.16 8.15 5.50
C LEU A 188 15.21 7.55 4.57
N ASP A 189 16.24 6.96 5.18
CA ASP A 189 17.28 6.26 4.46
C ASP A 189 16.71 5.04 3.71
N GLY A 190 17.28 4.75 2.53
CA GLY A 190 16.82 3.65 1.68
C GLY A 190 17.10 2.25 2.24
N ASP A 191 17.88 2.14 3.32
CA ASP A 191 18.13 0.90 4.07
C ASP A 191 17.21 0.71 5.27
N PHE A 192 16.35 1.70 5.60
CA PHE A 192 15.32 1.55 6.63
C PHE A 192 14.28 0.52 6.16
N ASP A 193 14.14 -0.58 6.90
CA ASP A 193 13.36 -1.74 6.47
C ASP A 193 11.85 -1.43 6.43
N PRO A 194 11.21 -1.47 5.24
CA PRO A 194 9.77 -1.26 5.12
C PRO A 194 8.94 -2.46 5.61
N SER A 195 9.55 -3.61 5.87
CA SER A 195 8.81 -4.82 6.26
C SER A 195 9.59 -5.68 7.27
N PRO A 196 9.79 -5.16 8.49
CA PRO A 196 10.66 -5.77 9.51
C PRO A 196 10.05 -7.00 10.19
N SER A 197 8.74 -7.18 10.09
CA SER A 197 8.00 -8.20 10.83
C SER A 197 8.41 -9.63 10.47
N GLY A 198 8.49 -10.50 11.47
CA GLY A 198 8.68 -11.95 11.33
C GLY A 198 7.38 -12.70 11.04
N PHE A 199 6.23 -12.26 11.55
CA PHE A 199 4.94 -12.97 11.36
C PHE A 199 4.23 -12.59 10.05
N ARG A 200 4.79 -13.06 8.94
CA ARG A 200 4.35 -12.67 7.57
C ARG A 200 3.49 -13.72 6.86
N GLU A 201 3.37 -14.91 7.43
CA GLU A 201 2.69 -16.03 6.80
C GLU A 201 1.18 -16.03 7.01
N GLY A 202 0.44 -16.46 5.99
CA GLY A 202 -1.02 -16.55 5.98
C GLY A 202 -1.72 -15.27 5.50
N GLU A 203 -3.01 -15.36 5.23
CA GLU A 203 -3.83 -14.21 4.81
C GLU A 203 -4.92 -13.93 5.84
N PRO A 204 -5.16 -12.66 6.25
CA PRO A 204 -4.47 -11.43 5.81
C PRO A 204 -3.29 -11.03 6.74
N ALA A 205 -2.05 -11.46 6.44
CA ALA A 205 -0.89 -11.10 7.27
C ALA A 205 -0.57 -9.59 7.27
N HIS A 206 -0.85 -8.90 6.17
CA HIS A 206 -0.63 -7.46 6.01
C HIS A 206 -1.43 -6.58 7.01
N LEU A 207 -2.53 -7.11 7.57
CA LEU A 207 -3.35 -6.48 8.61
C LEU A 207 -2.89 -6.79 10.04
N ARG A 208 -1.84 -7.59 10.22
CA ARG A 208 -1.25 -7.81 11.55
C ARG A 208 -0.50 -6.56 12.01
N PRO A 209 -0.32 -6.37 13.33
CA PRO A 209 0.58 -5.35 13.86
C PRO A 209 1.99 -5.51 13.28
N VAL A 210 2.65 -4.39 12.99
CA VAL A 210 4.09 -4.41 12.73
C VAL A 210 4.84 -4.77 14.01
N GLU A 211 5.77 -5.71 13.90
CA GLU A 211 6.69 -6.11 14.96
C GLU A 211 8.14 -6.24 14.43
N GLN A 212 9.09 -6.58 15.30
CA GLN A 212 10.55 -6.40 15.12
C GLN A 212 11.00 -4.93 14.92
N VAL A 213 10.27 -3.97 15.46
CA VAL A 213 10.64 -2.54 15.40
C VAL A 213 11.14 -2.06 16.77
N SER A 214 12.25 -1.32 16.77
CA SER A 214 12.77 -0.71 18.00
C SER A 214 12.09 0.63 18.30
N TRP A 215 12.29 1.14 19.51
CA TRP A 215 11.81 2.48 19.88
C TRP A 215 12.40 3.60 18.99
N ASP A 216 13.65 3.44 18.56
CA ASP A 216 14.30 4.39 17.65
C ASP A 216 13.71 4.32 16.23
N ASP A 217 13.35 3.12 15.76
CA ASP A 217 12.68 2.95 14.47
C ASP A 217 11.31 3.62 14.48
N VAL A 218 10.55 3.46 15.57
CA VAL A 218 9.24 4.10 15.73
C VAL A 218 9.36 5.62 15.72
N LYS A 219 10.37 6.20 16.38
CA LYS A 219 10.60 7.65 16.32
C LYS A 219 10.94 8.14 14.91
N LYS A 220 11.80 7.42 14.18
CA LYS A 220 12.14 7.75 12.79
C LYS A 220 10.88 7.70 11.92
N TRP A 221 10.08 6.65 12.08
CA TRP A 221 8.81 6.48 11.38
C TRP A 221 7.84 7.63 11.68
N LEU A 222 7.67 8.01 12.94
CA LEU A 222 6.81 9.14 13.36
C LEU A 222 7.32 10.48 12.82
N ALA A 223 8.63 10.71 12.83
CA ALA A 223 9.22 11.92 12.25
C ALA A 223 8.93 12.01 10.76
N GLY A 224 9.16 10.92 10.01
CA GLY A 224 8.84 10.83 8.58
C GLY A 224 7.34 11.03 8.31
N ALA A 225 6.47 10.35 9.05
CA ALA A 225 5.01 10.51 8.94
C ALA A 225 4.55 11.96 9.18
N ASN A 226 5.14 12.63 10.18
CA ASN A 226 4.86 14.04 10.47
C ASN A 226 5.35 14.99 9.37
N GLU A 227 6.46 14.70 8.69
CA GLU A 227 6.86 15.45 7.49
C GLU A 227 5.93 15.16 6.32
N LEU A 228 5.50 13.91 6.12
CA LEU A 228 4.53 13.56 5.09
C LEU A 228 3.18 14.27 5.28
N LEU A 229 2.74 14.57 6.51
CA LEU A 229 1.53 15.37 6.77
C LEU A 229 1.61 16.80 6.22
N LYS A 230 2.82 17.31 5.95
CA LYS A 230 3.05 18.67 5.42
C LYS A 230 3.16 18.70 3.90
N ILE A 231 3.26 17.53 3.25
CA ILE A 231 3.45 17.39 1.81
C ILE A 231 2.08 17.19 1.14
N LYS A 232 1.82 17.93 0.06
CA LYS A 232 0.52 17.90 -0.65
C LYS A 232 0.08 16.48 -1.06
N ASP A 233 1.01 15.68 -1.56
CA ASP A 233 0.77 14.31 -1.99
C ASP A 233 1.24 13.27 -0.94
N GLY A 234 1.62 13.73 0.26
CA GLY A 234 2.01 12.90 1.41
C GLY A 234 0.81 12.33 2.15
N ILE A 235 0.81 12.31 3.48
CA ILE A 235 -0.33 11.81 4.28
C ILE A 235 -1.43 12.88 4.30
N SER A 236 -2.66 12.50 3.99
CA SER A 236 -3.82 13.39 4.07
C SER A 236 -4.66 13.10 5.31
N VAL A 237 -5.22 14.17 5.90
CA VAL A 237 -6.06 14.09 7.10
C VAL A 237 -7.51 14.37 6.74
N LYS A 238 -8.41 13.48 7.15
CA LYS A 238 -9.86 13.68 7.08
C LYS A 238 -10.42 13.69 8.51
N TRP A 239 -11.05 14.79 8.88
CA TRP A 239 -11.81 14.91 10.13
C TRP A 239 -13.25 14.46 9.86
N ASN A 240 -13.69 13.40 10.52
CA ASN A 240 -15.04 12.86 10.36
C ASN A 240 -15.99 13.40 11.43
N ARG A 241 -15.47 13.72 12.63
CA ARG A 241 -16.20 14.30 13.76
C ARG A 241 -15.30 15.23 14.56
N GLY A 242 -15.88 16.29 15.13
CA GLY A 242 -15.14 17.31 15.87
C GLY A 242 -14.48 18.33 14.94
N GLU A 243 -15.10 19.49 14.82
CA GLU A 243 -14.36 20.74 14.64
C GLU A 243 -14.34 21.42 16.01
N ASP A 244 -13.29 22.17 16.35
CA ASP A 244 -13.44 23.11 17.46
C ASP A 244 -14.56 24.11 17.09
N SER A 245 -15.19 24.74 18.08
CA SER A 245 -16.30 25.67 17.84
C SER A 245 -15.91 26.92 17.03
N ALA A 246 -14.63 27.06 16.65
CA ALA A 246 -14.05 28.21 15.96
C ALA A 246 -13.49 27.85 14.56
N GLY A 247 -13.61 26.60 14.11
CA GLY A 247 -13.03 26.10 12.86
C GLY A 247 -11.49 26.17 12.80
N ARG A 248 -10.80 26.37 13.93
CA ARG A 248 -9.34 26.46 14.01
C ARG A 248 -8.77 25.08 14.31
N ARG A 249 -7.75 24.70 13.55
CA ARG A 249 -7.09 23.40 13.71
C ARG A 249 -5.69 23.63 14.24
N THR A 250 -5.39 23.09 15.41
CA THR A 250 -3.99 22.88 15.80
C THR A 250 -3.35 21.95 14.77
N PRO A 251 -2.09 22.20 14.34
CA PRO A 251 -1.38 21.26 13.49
C PRO A 251 -1.39 19.87 14.14
N LEU A 252 -1.80 18.86 13.37
CA LEU A 252 -1.76 17.47 13.82
C LEU A 252 -0.30 17.02 13.92
N VAL A 253 0.06 16.40 15.04
CA VAL A 253 1.36 15.78 15.25
C VAL A 253 1.16 14.37 15.78
N LEU A 254 1.70 13.40 15.06
CA LEU A 254 1.74 12.01 15.47
C LEU A 254 2.86 11.81 16.49
N SER A 255 2.55 11.10 17.56
CA SER A 255 3.50 10.74 18.61
C SER A 255 3.12 9.40 19.24
N LEU A 256 4.04 8.82 20.00
CA LEU A 256 3.69 7.73 20.91
C LEU A 256 2.82 8.29 22.04
N PRO A 257 1.79 7.56 22.48
CA PRO A 257 1.05 7.96 23.66
C PRO A 257 1.96 7.93 24.89
N THR A 258 1.73 8.84 25.82
CA THR A 258 2.24 8.69 27.18
C THR A 258 1.64 7.46 27.84
N GLU A 259 2.29 6.95 28.89
CA GLU A 259 1.77 5.81 29.66
C GLU A 259 0.35 6.05 30.17
N ALA A 260 0.07 7.26 30.64
CA ALA A 260 -1.25 7.63 31.14
C ALA A 260 -2.32 7.73 30.04
N GLU A 261 -1.98 8.27 28.86
CA GLU A 261 -2.88 8.29 27.71
C GLU A 261 -3.18 6.86 27.23
N TRP A 262 -2.16 6.01 27.20
CA TRP A 262 -2.30 4.61 26.80
C TRP A 262 -3.18 3.83 27.79
N GLU A 263 -2.92 3.91 29.10
CA GLU A 263 -3.74 3.23 30.10
C GLU A 263 -5.19 3.76 30.10
N CYS A 264 -5.41 5.07 29.96
CA CYS A 264 -6.76 5.61 29.86
C CYS A 264 -7.51 5.06 28.65
N ALA A 265 -6.85 5.01 27.49
CA ALA A 265 -7.44 4.48 26.27
C ALA A 265 -7.79 3.00 26.40
N CYS A 266 -6.92 2.20 27.03
CA CYS A 266 -7.16 0.78 27.27
C CYS A 266 -8.31 0.53 28.24
N ARG A 267 -8.39 1.30 29.34
CA ARG A 267 -9.46 1.18 30.34
C ARG A 267 -10.82 1.60 29.79
N ALA A 268 -10.89 2.63 28.94
CA ALA A 268 -12.13 3.15 28.37
C ALA A 268 -13.27 3.34 29.41
N GLY A 269 -12.90 3.81 30.61
CA GLY A 269 -13.82 4.05 31.73
C GLY A 269 -14.00 2.89 32.72
N THR A 270 -13.42 1.72 32.49
CA THR A 270 -13.48 0.60 33.44
C THR A 270 -12.40 0.68 34.52
N GLU A 271 -12.68 0.08 35.67
CA GLU A 271 -11.74 -0.06 36.81
C GLU A 271 -11.31 -1.51 37.05
N THR A 272 -11.72 -2.41 36.17
CA THR A 272 -11.41 -3.85 36.18
C THR A 272 -10.00 -4.11 35.66
N GLU A 273 -9.54 -5.36 35.77
CA GLU A 273 -8.24 -5.82 35.25
C GLU A 273 -8.16 -5.67 33.72
N TYR A 274 -9.23 -6.04 33.01
CA TYR A 274 -9.41 -5.86 31.58
C TYR A 274 -10.69 -5.08 31.31
N TYR A 275 -10.84 -4.41 30.17
CA TYR A 275 -12.07 -3.67 29.85
C TYR A 275 -13.33 -4.56 29.73
N THR A 276 -13.12 -5.87 29.59
CA THR A 276 -14.14 -6.92 29.54
C THR A 276 -14.52 -7.47 30.92
N GLY A 277 -13.75 -7.17 31.98
CA GLY A 277 -13.97 -7.68 33.33
C GLY A 277 -12.68 -8.11 34.02
N ASP A 278 -12.80 -8.99 35.01
CA ASP A 278 -11.68 -9.52 35.80
C ASP A 278 -11.43 -11.01 35.51
N GLY A 279 -10.15 -11.42 35.56
CA GLY A 279 -9.73 -12.82 35.41
C GLY A 279 -9.60 -13.33 33.97
N GLU A 280 -9.27 -14.62 33.84
CA GLU A 280 -8.82 -15.24 32.59
C GLU A 280 -9.87 -15.21 31.47
N ALA A 281 -11.16 -15.38 31.80
CA ALA A 281 -12.24 -15.29 30.82
C ALA A 281 -12.34 -13.88 30.20
N ALA A 282 -12.12 -12.84 31.01
CA ALA A 282 -12.08 -11.46 30.52
C ALA A 282 -10.85 -11.23 29.62
N LEU A 283 -9.68 -11.78 29.98
CA LEU A 283 -8.48 -11.73 29.15
C LEU A 283 -8.70 -12.39 27.78
N ASP A 284 -9.36 -13.55 27.74
CA ASP A 284 -9.68 -14.28 26.50
C ASP A 284 -10.53 -13.45 25.53
N GLU A 285 -11.46 -12.65 26.06
CA GLU A 285 -12.27 -11.72 25.28
C GLU A 285 -11.49 -10.47 24.86
N ALA A 286 -10.61 -9.97 25.73
CA ALA A 286 -9.90 -8.70 25.54
C ALA A 286 -8.77 -8.78 24.50
N GLY A 287 -8.13 -9.93 24.32
CA GLY A 287 -6.93 -9.97 23.48
C GLY A 287 -6.39 -11.33 23.11
N TRP A 288 -5.34 -11.27 22.29
CA TRP A 288 -4.50 -12.41 21.93
C TRP A 288 -3.30 -12.46 22.86
N TYR A 289 -3.16 -13.55 23.60
CA TYR A 289 -2.04 -13.78 24.54
C TYR A 289 -1.50 -15.20 24.37
N HIS A 290 -0.50 -15.56 25.18
CA HIS A 290 0.18 -16.86 25.09
C HIS A 290 -0.79 -18.07 25.04
N GLY A 291 -1.92 -18.01 25.77
CA GLY A 291 -2.88 -19.13 25.84
C GLY A 291 -3.76 -19.32 24.61
N ASN A 292 -4.00 -18.27 23.81
CA ASN A 292 -4.98 -18.31 22.72
C ASN A 292 -4.46 -17.80 21.37
N SER A 293 -3.19 -17.39 21.27
CA SER A 293 -2.63 -16.76 20.06
C SER A 293 -2.07 -17.73 19.03
N ASP A 294 -1.98 -19.03 19.31
CA ASP A 294 -1.23 -19.99 18.48
C ASP A 294 0.24 -19.56 18.22
N MET A 295 0.86 -18.87 19.17
CA MET A 295 2.24 -18.39 19.08
C MET A 295 2.51 -17.45 17.89
N LYS A 296 1.51 -16.65 17.49
CA LYS A 296 1.63 -15.66 16.41
C LYS A 296 0.82 -14.41 16.70
N THR A 297 1.17 -13.32 16.02
CA THR A 297 0.29 -12.14 15.94
C THR A 297 -0.92 -12.43 15.05
N HIS A 298 -2.05 -11.79 15.34
CA HIS A 298 -3.28 -11.89 14.58
C HIS A 298 -3.63 -10.57 13.90
N PRO A 299 -4.41 -10.59 12.79
CA PRO A 299 -4.95 -9.39 12.18
C PRO A 299 -5.68 -8.51 13.20
N VAL A 300 -5.55 -7.20 13.06
CA VAL A 300 -6.23 -6.26 13.96
C VAL A 300 -7.75 -6.29 13.77
N GLY A 301 -8.49 -6.05 14.86
CA GLY A 301 -9.95 -6.01 14.83
C GLY A 301 -10.65 -7.37 14.74
N GLU A 302 -9.98 -8.45 15.15
CA GLU A 302 -10.59 -9.79 15.29
C GLU A 302 -11.23 -10.03 16.68
N LYS A 303 -10.85 -9.24 17.69
CA LYS A 303 -11.48 -9.22 19.03
C LYS A 303 -12.42 -8.03 19.14
N GLU A 304 -13.39 -8.12 20.04
CA GLU A 304 -14.34 -7.03 20.30
C GLU A 304 -13.62 -5.82 20.88
N PRO A 305 -13.90 -4.59 20.44
CA PRO A 305 -13.25 -3.39 20.96
C PRO A 305 -13.76 -3.04 22.36
N ASN A 306 -13.04 -2.17 23.05
CA ASN A 306 -13.54 -1.51 24.25
C ASN A 306 -14.56 -0.40 23.89
N ALA A 307 -14.92 0.45 24.86
CA ALA A 307 -15.93 1.49 24.66
C ALA A 307 -15.45 2.68 23.80
N PHE A 308 -14.15 2.80 23.55
CA PHE A 308 -13.54 3.93 22.82
C PHE A 308 -13.25 3.62 21.36
#